data_AF-A0A534KDI5-F1
#
_entry.id   AF-A0A534KDI5-F1
#
_cell.length_a   1.000
_cell.length_b   1.000
_cell.length_c   1.000
_cell.angle_alpha   90.00
_cell.angle_beta   90.00
_cell.angle_gamma   90.00
#
_symmetry.space_group_name_H-M   'P 1'
#
loop_
_entity.id
_entity.type
_entity.pdbx_description
1 polymer ?
#
loop_
_entity_poly.entity_id
_entity_poly.type
_entity_poly.pdbx_seq_one_letter_code
_entity_poly.pdbx_strand_id
1 'polypeptide(L)' 'GGLLVTDNVLWRGDVARKDRSKETQAIRTYNERLAKDPRMVATIVPLRDGVSIALKVRD' A
#
# COMPACT_ATOMS: atom_id res chain seq x y z
N GLY A 1 -2.46 -16.60 7.46
CA GLY A 1 -3.55 -15.81 8.07
C GLY A 1 -2.99 -14.55 8.70
N GLY A 2 -3.84 -13.67 9.21
CA GLY A 2 -3.45 -12.35 9.71
C GLY A 2 -3.71 -11.27 8.67
N LEU A 3 -4.22 -10.12 9.13
CA LEU A 3 -4.51 -8.96 8.31
C LEU A 3 -3.50 -7.87 8.60
N LEU A 4 -2.88 -7.36 7.55
CA LEU A 4 -2.14 -6.12 7.58
C LEU A 4 -3.07 -5.01 7.06
N VAL A 5 -3.39 -4.06 7.93
CA VAL A 5 -4.17 -2.87 7.59
C VAL A 5 -3.25 -1.66 7.66
N THR A 6 -3.19 -0.86 6.61
CA THR A 6 -2.27 0.28 6.52
C THR A 6 -2.97 1.51 5.97
N ASP A 7 -2.90 2.60 6.72
CA ASP A 7 -3.50 3.90 6.37
C ASP A 7 -2.54 4.73 5.48
N ASN A 8 -3.08 5.76 4.82
CA ASN A 8 -2.37 6.72 3.99
C ASN A 8 -1.66 6.16 2.75
N VAL A 9 -2.13 5.04 2.19
CA VAL A 9 -1.45 4.40 1.05
C VAL A 9 -1.62 5.13 -0.28
N LEU A 10 -2.58 6.06 -0.39
CA LEU A 10 -2.71 6.93 -1.56
C LEU A 10 -1.96 8.26 -1.42
N TRP A 11 -1.59 8.67 -0.20
CA TRP A 11 -0.79 9.85 0.10
C TRP A 11 -1.22 11.10 -0.69
N ARG A 12 -2.47 11.53 -0.53
CA ARG A 12 -3.12 12.65 -1.24
C ARG A 12 -3.11 12.53 -2.78
N GLY A 13 -2.93 11.30 -3.27
CA GLY A 13 -2.76 10.95 -4.68
C GLY A 13 -1.33 11.08 -5.20
N ASP A 14 -0.36 11.48 -4.39
CA ASP A 14 1.00 11.79 -4.84
C ASP A 14 1.76 10.53 -5.29
N VAL A 15 1.39 9.35 -4.77
CA VAL A 15 1.90 8.05 -5.24
C VAL A 15 1.54 7.72 -6.69
N ALA A 16 0.57 8.42 -7.29
CA ALA A 16 0.22 8.32 -8.70
C ALA A 16 0.76 9.50 -9.54
N ARG A 17 1.31 10.53 -8.90
CA ARG A 17 1.87 11.74 -9.55
C ARG A 17 3.39 11.66 -9.66
N LYS A 18 3.99 12.66 -10.31
CA LYS A 18 5.45 12.81 -10.48
C LYS A 18 6.18 13.33 -9.22
N ASP A 19 5.56 13.28 -8.04
CA ASP A 19 6.22 13.68 -6.80
C ASP A 19 7.35 12.71 -6.42
N ARG A 20 8.50 13.28 -6.05
CA ARG A 20 9.74 12.58 -5.69
C ARG A 20 10.17 12.86 -4.26
N SER A 21 9.30 13.42 -3.41
CA SER A 21 9.54 13.50 -1.96
C SER A 21 9.89 12.12 -1.38
N LYS A 22 10.66 12.11 -0.29
CA LYS A 22 11.14 10.86 0.31
C LYS A 22 9.97 10.02 0.82
N GLU A 23 8.96 10.69 1.35
CA GLU A 23 7.72 10.13 1.88
C GLU A 23 6.94 9.46 0.75
N THR A 24 6.69 10.17 -0.36
CA THR A 24 5.98 9.60 -1.51
C THR A 24 6.73 8.40 -2.09
N GLN A 25 8.07 8.45 -2.18
CA GLN A 25 8.87 7.32 -2.66
C GLN A 25 8.80 6.10 -1.72
N ALA A 26 8.83 6.33 -0.40
CA ALA A 26 8.71 5.26 0.59
C ALA A 26 7.35 4.57 0.51
N ILE A 27 6.26 5.33 0.39
CA ILE A 27 4.90 4.78 0.27
C ILE A 27 4.72 4.05 -1.07
N ARG A 28 5.26 4.58 -2.17
CA ARG A 28 5.28 3.88 -3.47
C ARG A 28 5.99 2.53 -3.37
N THR A 29 7.18 2.52 -2.76
CA THR A 29 7.97 1.30 -2.55
C THR A 29 7.22 0.30 -1.67
N TYR A 30 6.55 0.77 -0.61
CA TYR A 30 5.72 -0.07 0.24
C TYR A 30 4.56 -0.69 -0.55
N ASN A 31 3.78 0.12 -1.29
CA ASN A 31 2.64 -0.36 -2.08
C ASN A 31 3.08 -1.40 -3.12
N GLU A 32 4.18 -1.13 -3.84
CA GLU A 32 4.73 -2.06 -4.83
C GLU A 32 5.20 -3.37 -4.21
N ARG A 33 5.87 -3.31 -3.05
CA ARG A 33 6.30 -4.52 -2.33
C ARG A 33 5.11 -5.34 -1.88
N LEU A 34 4.10 -4.70 -1.28
CA LEU A 34 2.91 -5.39 -0.80
C LEU A 34 2.12 -6.02 -1.96
N ALA A 35 1.99 -5.31 -3.08
CA ALA A 35 1.28 -5.81 -4.27
C ALA A 35 2.00 -6.98 -4.95
N LYS A 36 3.33 -7.09 -4.81
CA LYS A 36 4.15 -8.15 -5.41
C LYS A 36 4.50 -9.28 -4.44
N ASP A 37 4.22 -9.15 -3.15
CA ASP A 37 4.58 -10.17 -2.16
C ASP A 37 3.68 -11.41 -2.32
N PRO A 38 4.23 -12.59 -2.69
CA PRO A 38 3.44 -13.79 -2.94
C PRO A 38 2.80 -14.38 -1.68
N ARG A 39 3.19 -13.92 -0.49
CA ARG A 39 2.60 -14.31 0.78
C ARG A 39 1.33 -13.52 1.10
N MET A 40 1.03 -12.47 0.35
CA MET A 40 -0.05 -11.54 0.61
C MET A 40 -1.05 -11.49 -0.56
N VAL A 41 -2.34 -11.36 -0.22
CA VAL A 41 -3.39 -10.93 -1.15
C VAL A 41 -3.90 -9.59 -0.65
N ALA A 42 -3.66 -8.53 -1.43
CA ALA A 42 -3.88 -7.15 -1.01
C ALA A 42 -4.87 -6.42 -1.91
N THR A 43 -5.61 -5.48 -1.32
CA THR A 43 -6.44 -4.51 -2.03
C THR A 43 -6.34 -3.15 -1.38
N ILE A 44 -6.52 -2.08 -2.16
CA ILE A 44 -6.65 -0.71 -1.65
C ILE A 44 -8.12 -0.35 -1.67
N VAL A 45 -8.67 -0.04 -0.50
CA VAL A 45 -10.01 0.53 -0.35
C VAL A 45 -9.85 2.06 -0.40
N PRO A 46 -10.53 2.77 -1.33
CA PRO A 46 -10.42 4.21 -1.48
C PRO A 46 -11.24 4.96 -0.42
N LEU A 47 -11.04 4.60 0.85
CA LEU A 47 -11.58 5.31 2.01
C LEU A 47 -10.52 6.27 2.54
N ARG A 48 -10.93 7.52 2.84
CA ARG A 48 -10.02 8.60 3.28
C ARG A 48 -8.83 8.75 2.32
N ASP A 49 -7.61 8.63 2.84
CA ASP A 49 -6.36 8.77 2.08
C ASP A 49 -5.80 7.43 1.59
N GLY A 50 -6.71 6.47 1.38
CA GLY A 50 -6.41 5.10 0.99
C GLY A 50 -6.07 4.22 2.19
N VAL A 51 -6.79 3.12 2.32
CA VAL A 51 -6.50 2.06 3.28
C VAL A 51 -6.19 0.78 2.53
N SER A 52 -4.98 0.24 2.71
CA SER A 52 -4.64 -1.10 2.23
C SER A 52 -5.12 -2.16 3.22
N ILE A 53 -5.76 -3.21 2.70
CA ILE A 53 -6.11 -4.41 3.44
C ILE A 53 -5.41 -5.58 2.76
N ALA A 54 -4.53 -6.27 3.48
CA ALA A 54 -3.79 -7.40 2.95
C ALA A 54 -3.90 -8.63 3.87
N LEU A 55 -4.33 -9.74 3.30
CA LEU A 55 -4.42 -11.03 3.97
C LEU A 55 -3.14 -11.84 3.69
N LYS A 56 -2.46 -12.29 4.75
CA LYS A 56 -1.36 -13.26 4.61
C LYS A 56 -1.92 -14.64 4.28
N VAL A 57 -1.56 -15.19 3.13
CA VAL A 57 -2.05 -16.48 2.61
C VAL A 57 -1.04 -17.62 2.72
N ARG A 58 0.26 -17.33 2.87
CA ARG A 58 1.36 -18.31 2.97
C ARG A 58 2.50 -17.76 3.84
N ASP A 59 3.41 -18.63 4.30
CA ASP A 59 4.62 -18.27 5.05
C ASP A 59 5.84 -18.13 4.13
#